data_AF-A0A8T5Y5L1-F1
#
_entry.id   AF-A0A8T5Y5L1-F1
#
_cell.length_a   1.000
_cell.length_b   1.000
_cell.length_c   1.000
_cell.angle_alpha   90.00
_cell.angle_beta   90.00
_cell.angle_gamma   90.00
#
_symmetry.space_group_name_H-M   'P 1'
#
loop_
_entity.id
_entity.type
_entity.pdbx_description
1 polymer ?
#
loop_
_entity_poly.entity_id
_entity_poly.type
_entity_poly.pdbx_seq_one_letter_code
_entity_poly.pdbx_strand_id
1 'polypeptide(L)'
;MSNLISTVFYMEQQKGFAELVQGLKEVAATLTQLPKRDVHRFSTWASKIFAKELPIEQQEYMEAILTSNTGEVETMISNIERIIRETRVNERTLGKEEGIAKGKAEGIAEGEARGMLLGKKQAARNALKMGLSVRQTAKVTELPLAEVEALKKELSN
;
A
#
# COMPACT_ATOMS: atom_id res chain seq x y z
N MET A 1 -23.92 -31.30 12.44
CA MET A 1 -24.19 -30.62 11.16
C MET A 1 -23.83 -29.14 11.35
N SER A 2 -22.85 -28.62 10.62
CA SER A 2 -22.59 -27.17 10.61
C SER A 2 -23.76 -26.49 9.91
N ASN A 3 -24.25 -25.37 10.45
CA ASN A 3 -25.24 -24.55 9.76
C ASN A 3 -24.53 -23.40 9.01
N LEU A 4 -25.20 -22.77 8.05
CA LEU A 4 -24.58 -21.75 7.19
C LEU A 4 -23.96 -20.59 8.00
N ILE A 5 -24.59 -20.22 9.12
CA ILE A 5 -24.15 -19.13 9.99
C ILE A 5 -22.81 -19.49 10.66
N SER A 6 -22.67 -20.70 11.20
CA SER A 6 -21.41 -21.12 11.83
C SER A 6 -20.27 -21.19 10.82
N THR A 7 -20.55 -21.63 9.58
CA THR A 7 -19.54 -21.71 8.52
C THR A 7 -19.08 -20.32 8.05
N VAL A 8 -20.02 -19.36 7.87
CA VAL A 8 -19.68 -17.98 7.49
C VAL A 8 -18.90 -17.28 8.61
N PHE A 9 -19.30 -17.46 9.87
CA PHE A 9 -18.59 -16.89 11.01
C PHE A 9 -17.18 -17.44 11.14
N TYR A 10 -16.99 -18.74 10.91
CA TYR A 10 -15.65 -19.35 10.89
C TYR A 10 -14.78 -18.79 9.75
N MET A 11 -15.34 -18.57 8.57
CA MET A 11 -14.65 -17.94 7.45
C MET A 11 -14.21 -16.50 7.77
N GLU A 12 -15.04 -15.71 8.45
CA GLU A 12 -14.74 -14.32 8.83
C GLU A 12 -13.53 -14.20 9.77
N GLN A 13 -13.30 -15.20 10.61
CA GLN A 13 -12.16 -15.19 11.55
C GLN A 13 -10.81 -15.51 10.90
N GLN A 14 -10.80 -15.88 9.61
CA GLN A 14 -9.58 -16.27 8.91
C GLN A 14 -8.68 -15.07 8.63
N LYS A 15 -7.42 -15.15 9.07
CA LYS A 15 -6.44 -14.06 8.95
C LYS A 15 -5.53 -14.16 7.72
N GLY A 16 -5.57 -15.28 7.01
CA GLY A 16 -4.73 -15.56 5.85
C GLY A 16 -5.53 -15.94 4.61
N PHE A 17 -4.91 -15.77 3.44
CA PHE A 17 -5.60 -15.99 2.16
C PHE A 17 -5.89 -17.46 1.89
N ALA A 18 -4.99 -18.37 2.26
CA ALA A 18 -5.22 -19.79 2.09
C ALA A 18 -6.40 -20.25 2.96
N GLU A 19 -6.46 -19.74 4.18
CA GLU A 19 -7.51 -20.02 5.16
C GLU A 19 -8.84 -19.38 4.78
N LEU A 20 -8.83 -18.16 4.22
CA LEU A 20 -10.00 -17.51 3.65
C LEU A 20 -10.57 -18.32 2.48
N VAL A 21 -9.71 -18.78 1.57
CA VAL A 21 -10.11 -19.66 0.44
C VAL A 21 -10.70 -20.97 0.95
N GLN A 22 -10.12 -21.55 2.00
CA GLN A 22 -10.65 -22.75 2.63
C GLN A 22 -12.03 -22.51 3.26
N GLY A 23 -12.21 -21.39 3.98
CA GLY A 23 -13.50 -20.99 4.53
C GLY A 23 -14.57 -20.77 3.46
N LEU A 24 -14.20 -20.15 2.33
CA LEU A 24 -15.08 -20.00 1.16
C LEU A 24 -15.54 -21.36 0.60
N LYS A 25 -14.63 -22.33 0.51
CA LYS A 25 -14.96 -23.70 0.08
C LYS A 25 -15.91 -24.40 1.05
N GLU A 26 -15.76 -24.18 2.35
CA GLU A 26 -16.65 -24.73 3.37
C GLU A 26 -18.06 -24.11 3.31
N VAL A 27 -18.13 -22.79 3.10
CA VAL A 27 -19.40 -22.09 2.85
C VAL A 27 -20.07 -22.67 1.61
N ALA A 28 -19.33 -22.84 0.52
CA ALA A 28 -19.83 -23.46 -0.70
C ALA A 28 -20.39 -24.88 -0.48
N ALA A 29 -19.65 -25.73 0.22
CA ALA A 29 -20.07 -27.10 0.55
C ALA A 29 -21.33 -27.14 1.43
N THR A 30 -21.58 -26.08 2.21
CA THR A 30 -22.82 -25.93 2.99
C THR A 30 -23.98 -25.49 2.10
N LEU A 31 -23.73 -24.57 1.16
CA LEU A 31 -24.75 -24.07 0.21
C LEU A 31 -25.28 -25.17 -0.71
N THR A 32 -24.44 -26.13 -1.13
CA THR A 32 -24.89 -27.25 -1.98
C THR A 32 -25.93 -28.16 -1.32
N GLN A 33 -26.04 -28.12 0.01
CA GLN A 33 -27.00 -28.92 0.79
C GLN A 33 -28.34 -28.19 1.02
N LEU A 34 -28.44 -26.91 0.62
CA LEU A 34 -29.62 -26.08 0.85
C LEU A 34 -30.57 -26.08 -0.36
N PRO A 35 -31.88 -25.82 -0.15
CA PRO A 35 -32.81 -25.58 -1.25
C PRO A 35 -32.33 -24.42 -2.12
N LYS A 36 -32.47 -24.54 -3.45
CA LYS A 36 -32.03 -23.51 -4.42
C LYS A 36 -32.54 -22.10 -4.09
N ARG A 37 -33.77 -21.98 -3.58
CA ARG A 37 -34.36 -20.71 -3.14
C ARG A 37 -33.53 -20.05 -2.03
N ASP A 38 -33.06 -20.83 -1.08
CA ASP A 38 -32.35 -20.32 0.09
C ASP A 38 -30.90 -20.00 -0.27
N VAL A 39 -30.28 -20.77 -1.17
CA VAL A 39 -29.00 -20.42 -1.82
C VAL A 39 -29.12 -19.08 -2.53
N HIS A 40 -30.14 -18.89 -3.37
CA HIS A 40 -30.34 -17.65 -4.11
C HIS A 40 -30.52 -16.42 -3.19
N ARG A 41 -31.29 -16.58 -2.10
CA ARG A 41 -31.45 -15.52 -1.08
C ARG A 41 -30.12 -15.16 -0.43
N PHE A 42 -29.35 -16.17 -0.03
CA PHE A 42 -28.03 -15.97 0.55
C PHE A 42 -27.10 -15.26 -0.43
N SER A 43 -26.98 -15.73 -1.67
CA SER A 43 -26.05 -15.13 -2.63
C SER A 43 -26.43 -13.69 -3.01
N THR A 44 -27.73 -13.37 -3.06
CA THR A 44 -28.22 -12.00 -3.26
C THR A 44 -27.90 -11.08 -2.08
N TRP A 45 -27.97 -11.61 -0.85
CA TRP A 45 -27.57 -10.85 0.34
C TRP A 45 -26.05 -10.66 0.38
N ALA A 46 -25.29 -11.73 0.12
CA ALA A 46 -23.83 -11.73 0.11
C ALA A 46 -23.27 -10.76 -0.95
N SER A 47 -23.86 -10.73 -2.15
CA SER A 47 -23.41 -9.82 -3.21
C SER A 47 -23.46 -8.36 -2.80
N LYS A 48 -24.53 -7.94 -2.13
CA LYS A 48 -24.70 -6.56 -1.64
C LYS A 48 -23.71 -6.17 -0.55
N ILE A 49 -23.10 -7.15 0.11
CA ILE A 49 -22.05 -6.92 1.11
C ILE A 49 -20.69 -6.89 0.41
N PHE A 50 -20.32 -7.99 -0.25
CA PHE A 50 -18.98 -8.17 -0.79
C PHE A 50 -18.66 -7.25 -1.97
N ALA A 51 -19.65 -6.90 -2.81
CA ALA A 51 -19.41 -5.99 -3.92
C ALA A 51 -18.96 -4.61 -3.43
N LYS A 52 -19.45 -4.13 -2.29
CA LYS A 52 -19.10 -2.80 -1.77
C LYS A 52 -17.65 -2.68 -1.30
N GLU A 53 -17.05 -3.81 -0.93
CA GLU A 53 -15.65 -3.88 -0.47
C GLU A 53 -14.67 -3.90 -1.65
N LEU A 54 -15.15 -4.02 -2.89
CA LEU A 54 -14.32 -4.03 -4.09
C LEU A 54 -14.25 -2.65 -4.75
N PRO A 55 -13.18 -2.40 -5.54
CA PRO A 55 -13.13 -1.26 -6.44
C PRO A 55 -14.39 -1.20 -7.32
N ILE A 56 -14.88 0.02 -7.60
CA ILE A 56 -16.14 0.28 -8.35
C ILE A 56 -16.21 -0.56 -9.64
N GLU A 57 -15.09 -0.67 -10.35
CA GLU A 57 -14.92 -1.41 -11.61
C GLU A 57 -15.19 -2.93 -11.47
N GLN A 58 -15.00 -3.49 -10.28
CA GLN A 58 -15.17 -4.92 -10.00
C GLN A 58 -16.52 -5.26 -9.37
N GLN A 59 -17.28 -4.25 -8.92
CA GLN A 59 -18.54 -4.46 -8.18
C GLN A 59 -19.58 -5.15 -9.07
N GLU A 60 -19.80 -4.64 -10.29
CA GLU A 60 -20.78 -5.20 -11.23
C GLU A 60 -20.45 -6.65 -11.61
N TYR A 61 -19.17 -6.96 -11.82
CA TYR A 61 -18.71 -8.31 -12.10
C TYR A 61 -18.92 -9.26 -10.90
N MET A 62 -18.62 -8.80 -9.69
CA MET A 62 -18.86 -9.56 -8.45
C MET A 62 -20.35 -9.82 -8.22
N GLU A 63 -21.21 -8.81 -8.44
CA GLU A 63 -22.65 -8.97 -8.37
C GLU A 63 -23.16 -9.98 -9.39
N ALA A 64 -22.67 -9.92 -10.63
CA ALA A 64 -23.03 -10.88 -11.67
C ALA A 64 -22.64 -12.33 -11.32
N ILE A 65 -21.44 -12.55 -10.74
CA ILE A 65 -21.01 -13.88 -10.30
C ILE A 65 -21.91 -14.42 -9.19
N LEU A 66 -22.16 -13.61 -8.16
CA LEU A 66 -22.91 -14.02 -6.98
C LEU A 66 -24.41 -14.18 -7.25
N THR A 67 -24.94 -13.51 -8.28
CA THR A 67 -26.38 -13.57 -8.60
C THR A 67 -26.71 -14.45 -9.80
N SER A 68 -25.72 -14.97 -10.53
CA SER A 68 -25.95 -15.86 -11.67
C SER A 68 -26.72 -17.13 -11.26
N ASN A 69 -27.85 -17.39 -11.91
CA ASN A 69 -28.80 -18.43 -11.52
C ASN A 69 -28.49 -19.81 -12.15
N THR A 70 -27.29 -20.02 -12.70
CA THR A 70 -27.08 -21.08 -13.72
C THR A 70 -25.78 -21.90 -13.67
N GLY A 71 -24.88 -21.76 -12.69
CA GLY A 71 -23.67 -22.60 -12.72
C GLY A 71 -23.09 -22.84 -11.35
N GLU A 72 -22.94 -24.12 -11.01
CA GLU A 72 -22.30 -24.72 -9.82
C GLU A 72 -21.58 -23.75 -8.88
N VAL A 73 -21.91 -23.86 -7.58
CA VAL A 73 -21.25 -23.12 -6.49
C VAL A 73 -19.72 -23.15 -6.62
N GLU A 74 -19.15 -24.24 -7.14
CA GLU A 74 -17.72 -24.37 -7.44
C GLU A 74 -17.19 -23.33 -8.46
N THR A 75 -17.96 -23.04 -9.52
CA THR A 75 -17.62 -22.01 -10.51
C THR A 75 -17.65 -20.62 -9.87
N MET A 76 -18.64 -20.36 -9.02
CA MET A 76 -18.72 -19.10 -8.27
C MET A 76 -17.50 -18.93 -7.35
N ILE A 77 -17.09 -19.99 -6.64
CA ILE A 77 -15.89 -19.97 -5.79
C ILE A 77 -14.64 -19.68 -6.62
N SER A 78 -14.42 -20.40 -7.73
CA SER A 78 -13.25 -20.17 -8.60
C SER A 78 -13.16 -18.71 -9.08
N ASN A 79 -14.29 -18.12 -9.46
CA ASN A 79 -14.35 -16.72 -9.87
C ASN A 79 -14.10 -15.73 -8.72
N ILE A 80 -14.66 -15.98 -7.53
CA ILE A 80 -14.41 -15.15 -6.34
C ILE A 80 -12.94 -15.24 -5.95
N GLU A 81 -12.36 -16.44 -5.92
CA GLU A 81 -10.94 -16.63 -5.66
C GLU A 81 -10.07 -15.84 -6.66
N ARG A 82 -10.46 -15.83 -7.95
CA ARG A 82 -9.76 -15.05 -8.99
C ARG A 82 -9.79 -13.55 -8.68
N ILE A 83 -10.97 -12.99 -8.37
CA ILE A 83 -11.10 -11.56 -8.03
C ILE A 83 -10.27 -11.20 -6.80
N ILE A 84 -10.30 -12.02 -5.75
CA ILE A 84 -9.51 -11.76 -4.54
C ILE A 84 -8.01 -11.80 -4.87
N ARG A 85 -7.55 -12.75 -5.69
CA ARG A 85 -6.15 -12.83 -6.14
C ARG A 85 -5.74 -11.57 -6.92
N GLU A 86 -6.54 -11.17 -7.91
CA GLU A 86 -6.27 -10.01 -8.75
C GLU A 86 -6.22 -8.73 -7.93
N THR A 87 -7.19 -8.52 -7.03
CA THR A 87 -7.25 -7.36 -6.13
C THR A 87 -6.00 -7.26 -5.27
N ARG A 88 -5.56 -8.36 -4.64
CA ARG A 88 -4.35 -8.36 -3.80
C ARG A 88 -3.08 -8.10 -4.60
N VAL A 89 -2.98 -8.62 -5.82
CA VAL A 89 -1.84 -8.35 -6.70
C VAL A 89 -1.80 -6.87 -7.06
N ASN A 90 -2.95 -6.28 -7.38
CA ASN A 90 -3.07 -4.86 -7.70
C ASN A 90 -2.68 -3.99 -6.49
N GLU A 91 -3.26 -4.24 -5.32
CA GLU A 91 -2.93 -3.50 -4.08
C GLU A 91 -1.44 -3.60 -3.74
N ARG A 92 -0.84 -4.79 -3.86
CA ARG A 92 0.60 -4.97 -3.62
C ARG A 92 1.45 -4.20 -4.63
N THR A 93 1.00 -4.12 -5.88
CA THR A 93 1.70 -3.39 -6.93
C THR A 93 1.62 -1.90 -6.67
N LEU A 94 0.42 -1.37 -6.43
CA LEU A 94 0.20 0.03 -6.05
C LEU A 94 1.03 0.42 -4.82
N GLY A 95 0.99 -0.38 -3.75
CA GLY A 95 1.77 -0.10 -2.55
C GLY A 95 3.28 -0.11 -2.78
N LYS A 96 3.79 -0.95 -3.69
CA LYS A 96 5.21 -0.91 -4.10
C LYS A 96 5.54 0.34 -4.90
N GLU A 97 4.69 0.71 -5.85
CA GLU A 97 4.88 1.89 -6.69
C GLU A 97 4.85 3.18 -5.85
N GLU A 98 3.87 3.32 -4.96
CA GLU A 98 3.79 4.41 -4.00
C GLU A 98 5.02 4.47 -3.09
N GLY A 99 5.46 3.32 -2.57
CA GLY A 99 6.66 3.21 -1.75
C GLY A 99 7.93 3.66 -2.47
N ILE A 100 8.10 3.24 -3.73
CA ILE A 100 9.23 3.64 -4.57
C ILE A 100 9.17 5.13 -4.88
N ALA A 101 7.99 5.65 -5.25
CA ALA A 101 7.81 7.06 -5.58
C ALA A 101 8.13 7.95 -4.37
N LYS A 102 7.58 7.61 -3.19
CA LYS A 102 7.84 8.32 -1.94
C LYS A 102 9.32 8.26 -1.56
N GLY A 103 9.92 7.07 -1.57
CA GLY A 103 11.33 6.89 -1.22
C GLY A 103 12.28 7.65 -2.17
N LYS A 104 11.96 7.69 -3.47
CA LYS A 104 12.72 8.48 -4.45
C LYS A 104 12.59 9.98 -4.18
N ALA A 105 11.38 10.48 -3.92
CA ALA A 105 11.16 11.89 -3.63
C ALA A 105 11.89 12.35 -2.36
N GLU A 106 11.77 11.58 -1.26
CA GLU A 106 12.47 11.84 0.00
C GLU A 106 13.98 11.78 -0.17
N GLY A 107 14.49 10.75 -0.87
CA GLY A 107 15.91 10.58 -1.13
C GLY A 107 16.52 11.71 -1.97
N ILE A 108 15.81 12.20 -2.99
CA ILE A 108 16.24 13.36 -3.78
C ILE A 108 16.28 14.61 -2.90
N ALA A 109 15.22 14.90 -2.15
CA ALA A 109 15.15 16.09 -1.30
C ALA A 109 16.25 16.10 -0.22
N GLU A 110 16.48 14.97 0.46
CA GLU A 110 17.58 14.84 1.42
C GLU A 110 18.95 14.99 0.76
N GLY A 111 19.14 14.37 -0.41
CA GLY A 111 20.37 14.43 -1.17
C GLY A 111 20.72 15.85 -1.62
N GLU A 112 19.75 16.58 -2.16
CA GLU A 112 19.90 17.98 -2.58
C GLU A 112 20.23 18.89 -1.38
N ALA A 113 19.50 18.75 -0.27
CA ALA A 113 19.75 19.54 0.93
C ALA A 113 21.17 19.29 1.51
N ARG A 114 21.58 18.02 1.62
CA ARG A 114 22.94 17.66 2.07
C ARG A 114 24.00 18.16 1.11
N GLY A 115 23.79 17.98 -0.20
CA GLY A 115 24.71 18.42 -1.25
C GLY A 115 24.90 19.93 -1.24
N MET A 116 23.81 20.70 -1.13
CA MET A 116 23.85 22.16 -1.05
C MET A 116 24.63 22.63 0.19
N LEU A 117 24.38 22.04 1.36
CA LEU A 117 25.10 22.39 2.59
C LEU A 117 26.59 22.06 2.50
N LEU A 118 26.95 20.88 1.98
CA LEU A 118 28.34 20.49 1.76
C LEU A 118 29.03 21.44 0.76
N GLY A 119 28.35 21.80 -0.32
CA GLY A 119 28.84 22.79 -1.29
C GLY A 119 29.09 24.15 -0.66
N LYS A 120 28.13 24.67 0.13
CA LYS A 120 28.28 25.92 0.87
C LYS A 120 29.48 25.88 1.84
N LYS A 121 29.66 24.78 2.57
CA LYS A 121 30.82 24.56 3.46
C LYS A 121 32.14 24.55 2.71
N GLN A 122 32.20 23.84 1.58
CA GLN A 122 33.42 23.78 0.76
C GLN A 122 33.77 25.15 0.18
N ALA A 123 32.77 25.87 -0.34
CA ALA A 123 32.95 27.25 -0.81
C ALA A 123 33.46 28.16 0.31
N ALA A 124 32.94 28.01 1.54
CA ALA A 124 33.37 28.81 2.69
C ALA A 124 34.83 28.51 3.06
N ARG A 125 35.23 27.23 3.09
CA ARG A 125 36.63 26.84 3.31
C ARG A 125 37.55 27.43 2.26
N ASN A 126 37.17 27.39 0.98
CA ASN A 126 37.96 27.95 -0.11
C ASN A 126 38.09 29.47 0.02
N ALA A 127 36.99 30.18 0.29
CA ALA A 127 36.98 31.63 0.50
C ALA A 127 37.89 32.06 1.66
N LEU A 128 37.82 31.35 2.80
CA LEU A 128 38.70 31.62 3.94
C LEU A 128 40.18 31.39 3.59
N LYS A 129 40.51 30.32 2.87
CA LYS A 129 41.88 30.05 2.38
C LYS A 129 42.39 31.13 1.41
N MET A 130 41.48 31.73 0.63
CA MET A 130 41.78 32.87 -0.25
C MET A 130 41.89 34.22 0.51
N GLY A 131 41.73 34.23 1.83
CA GLY A 131 41.90 35.42 2.66
C GLY A 131 40.64 36.27 2.86
N LEU A 132 39.47 35.80 2.45
CA LEU A 132 38.22 36.52 2.75
C LEU A 132 37.93 36.51 4.25
N SER A 133 37.39 37.63 4.77
CA SER A 133 37.00 37.71 6.17
C SER A 133 35.80 36.79 6.47
N VAL A 134 35.65 36.38 7.74
CA VAL A 134 34.52 35.57 8.22
C VAL A 134 33.17 36.17 7.81
N ARG A 135 33.03 37.50 7.93
CA ARG A 135 31.79 38.20 7.56
C ARG A 135 31.52 38.19 6.05
N GLN A 136 32.56 38.37 5.22
CA GLN A 136 32.42 38.30 3.76
C GLN A 136 32.10 36.88 3.31
N THR A 137 32.77 35.89 3.88
CA THR A 137 32.53 34.47 3.57
C THR A 137 31.11 34.07 3.95
N ALA A 138 30.64 34.38 5.17
CA ALA A 138 29.26 34.09 5.61
C ALA A 138 28.22 34.72 4.68
N LYS A 139 28.47 35.95 4.19
CA LYS A 139 27.59 36.62 3.25
C LYS A 139 27.55 35.93 1.87
N VAL A 140 28.69 35.50 1.34
CA VAL A 140 28.78 34.89 -0.01
C VAL A 140 28.29 33.45 -0.03
N THR A 141 28.52 32.69 1.05
CA THR A 141 28.10 31.28 1.13
C THR A 141 26.74 31.09 1.76
N GLU A 142 26.14 32.18 2.26
CA GLU A 142 24.88 32.19 3.01
C GLU A 142 24.91 31.23 4.22
N LEU A 143 26.09 30.98 4.78
CA LEU A 143 26.23 30.22 6.00
C LEU A 143 26.10 31.15 7.21
N PRO A 144 25.55 30.66 8.34
CA PRO A 144 25.59 31.37 9.60
C PRO A 144 27.02 31.77 9.99
N LEU A 145 27.19 32.96 10.55
CA LEU A 145 28.50 33.45 11.00
C LEU A 145 29.20 32.45 11.93
N ALA A 146 28.47 31.89 12.90
CA ALA A 146 29.01 30.90 13.83
C ALA A 146 29.57 29.65 13.12
N GLU A 147 28.93 29.21 12.04
CA GLU A 147 29.39 28.06 11.25
C GLU A 147 30.67 28.40 10.48
N VAL A 148 30.76 29.59 9.90
CA VAL A 148 31.98 30.07 9.24
C VAL A 148 33.13 30.29 10.23
N GLU A 149 32.85 30.77 11.44
CA GLU A 149 33.83 30.89 12.53
C GLU A 149 34.38 29.53 12.95
N ALA A 150 33.50 28.52 13.09
CA ALA A 150 33.91 27.15 13.39
C ALA A 150 34.82 26.59 12.28
N LEU A 151 34.43 26.75 11.00
CA LEU A 151 35.24 26.34 9.85
C LEU A 151 36.61 27.03 9.83
N LYS A 152 36.69 28.31 10.20
CA LYS A 152 37.97 29.04 10.28
C LYS A 152 38.88 28.49 11.38
N LYS A 153 38.32 28.16 12.55
CA LYS A 153 39.06 27.53 13.65
C LYS A 153 39.60 26.17 13.25
N GLU A 154 38.79 25.33 12.60
CA GLU A 154 39.21 24.03 12.07
C GLU A 154 40.38 24.12 11.08
N LEU A 155 40.43 25.17 10.26
CA LEU A 155 41.50 25.39 9.27
C LEU A 155 42.79 25.95 9.88
N SER A 156 42.73 26.47 11.11
CA SER A 156 43.88 27.09 11.80
C SER A 156 44.54 26.15 12.83
N ASN A 157 43.98 24.96 13.00
CA ASN A 157 44.54 23.84 13.77
C ASN A 157 45.23 22.85 12.83
#